data_AF-A0A2E9ECB8-F1
#
_entry.id   AF-A0A2E9ECB8-F1
#
_cell.length_a   1.000
_cell.length_b   1.000
_cell.length_c   1.000
_cell.angle_alpha   90.00
_cell.angle_beta   90.00
_cell.angle_gamma   90.00
#
_symmetry.space_group_name_H-M   'P 1'
#
loop_
_entity.id
_entity.type
_entity.pdbx_description
1 polymer ?
#
loop_
_entity_poly.entity_id
_entity_poly.type
_entity_poly.pdbx_seq_one_letter_code
_entity_poly.pdbx_strand_id
1 'polypeptide(L)'
;MAKLLEKLELKDIRLAQDMPFEGKAYLGRIITFDGLVLNTRAIKDGKKYWINLRAEAFPGSDKKVETRAKDISDALSKYAFEVDEKPGKKLTCEHINLLEGAGINACA
;
A
#
# COMPACT_ATOMS: atom_id res chain seq x y z
N MET A 1 -11.71 -12.87 4.33
CA MET A 1 -10.82 -12.57 3.19
C MET A 1 -11.05 -11.12 2.80
N ALA A 2 -10.02 -10.27 2.80
CA ALA A 2 -10.19 -8.84 2.53
C ALA A 2 -10.54 -8.64 1.04
N LYS A 3 -11.80 -8.30 0.75
CA LYS A 3 -12.32 -8.01 -0.61
C LYS A 3 -11.53 -6.94 -1.38
N LEU A 4 -10.69 -6.18 -0.68
CA LEU A 4 -9.92 -5.07 -1.25
C LEU A 4 -8.82 -5.53 -2.23
N LEU A 5 -8.41 -6.80 -2.18
CA LEU A 5 -7.29 -7.35 -2.98
C LEU A 5 -7.76 -8.23 -4.16
N GLU A 6 -9.06 -8.44 -4.33
CA GLU A 6 -9.59 -9.13 -5.51
C GLU A 6 -9.35 -8.28 -6.77
N LYS A 7 -8.67 -8.85 -7.77
CA LYS A 7 -8.32 -8.25 -9.08
C LYS A 7 -7.11 -7.30 -9.12
N LEU A 8 -6.20 -7.39 -8.16
CA LEU A 8 -4.91 -6.70 -8.27
C LEU A 8 -3.95 -7.53 -9.14
N GLU A 9 -3.73 -7.13 -10.40
CA GLU A 9 -2.68 -7.70 -11.26
C GLU A 9 -1.38 -6.88 -11.14
N LEU A 10 -0.27 -7.58 -10.89
CA LEU A 10 1.06 -6.98 -10.76
C LEU A 10 1.75 -7.05 -12.12
N LYS A 11 2.07 -5.89 -12.71
CA LYS A 11 2.60 -5.81 -14.08
C LYS A 11 4.11 -5.82 -14.17
N ASP A 12 4.77 -5.20 -13.21
CA ASP A 12 6.22 -5.01 -13.18
C ASP A 12 6.69 -4.90 -11.72
N ILE A 13 7.96 -5.18 -11.47
CA ILE A 13 8.58 -5.12 -10.15
C ILE A 13 9.86 -4.29 -10.20
N ARG A 14 10.02 -3.39 -9.24
CA ARG A 14 11.22 -2.57 -9.06
C ARG A 14 11.71 -2.62 -7.63
N LEU A 15 12.94 -2.21 -7.38
CA LEU A 15 13.37 -1.96 -6.01
C LEU A 15 12.71 -0.68 -5.50
N ALA A 16 12.19 -0.73 -4.28
CA ALA A 16 11.51 0.42 -3.67
C ALA A 16 12.45 1.62 -3.47
N GLN A 17 13.74 1.37 -3.27
CA GLN A 17 14.77 2.41 -3.12
C GLN A 17 15.01 3.22 -4.40
N ASP A 18 14.73 2.64 -5.57
CA ASP A 18 14.92 3.29 -6.87
C ASP A 18 13.71 4.17 -7.25
N MET A 19 12.74 4.30 -6.34
CA MET A 19 11.49 5.00 -6.58
C MET A 19 11.23 6.09 -5.53
N PRO A 20 10.61 7.22 -5.92
CA PRO A 20 10.48 8.38 -5.06
C PRO A 20 9.28 8.25 -4.09
N PHE A 21 9.26 7.22 -3.24
CA PHE A 21 8.21 7.06 -2.22
C PHE A 21 8.31 8.08 -1.09
N GLU A 22 9.47 8.70 -0.88
CA GLU A 22 9.64 9.71 0.17
C GLU A 22 8.88 11.00 -0.16
N GLY A 23 8.01 11.43 0.76
CA GLY A 23 7.25 12.69 0.68
C GLY A 23 6.14 12.74 -0.39
N LYS A 24 6.14 11.83 -1.37
CA LYS A 24 5.16 11.79 -2.47
C LYS A 24 4.15 10.65 -2.38
N ALA A 25 4.36 9.73 -1.43
CA ALA A 25 3.51 8.55 -1.30
C ALA A 25 2.25 8.82 -0.50
N TYR A 26 1.11 8.39 -1.06
CA TYR A 26 -0.07 8.15 -0.26
C TYR A 26 0.18 6.96 0.69
N LEU A 27 -0.22 7.09 1.96
CA LEU A 27 -0.05 6.08 2.99
C LEU A 27 -1.39 5.47 3.37
N GLY A 28 -1.59 4.19 3.05
CA GLY A 28 -2.73 3.39 3.48
C GLY A 28 -2.34 2.44 4.62
N ARG A 29 -3.27 2.19 5.53
CA ARG A 29 -3.09 1.26 6.64
C ARG A 29 -4.28 0.31 6.74
N ILE A 30 -4.04 -0.99 6.70
CA ILE A 30 -5.05 -2.02 6.91
C ILE A 30 -4.70 -2.78 8.18
N ILE A 31 -5.60 -2.77 9.16
CA ILE A 31 -5.41 -3.47 10.43
C ILE A 31 -6.37 -4.65 10.46
N THR A 32 -5.83 -5.82 10.73
CA THR A 32 -6.59 -7.06 10.92
C THR A 32 -6.95 -7.26 12.40
N PHE A 33 -7.95 -8.09 12.69
CA PHE A 33 -8.40 -8.34 14.06
C PHE A 33 -7.34 -9.01 14.95
N ASP A 34 -6.44 -9.80 14.36
CA ASP A 34 -5.31 -10.43 15.05
C ASP A 34 -4.13 -9.47 15.26
N GLY A 35 -4.24 -8.22 14.81
CA GLY A 35 -3.21 -7.20 15.02
C GLY A 35 -2.13 -7.17 13.94
N LEU A 36 -2.26 -7.93 12.84
CA LEU A 36 -1.41 -7.71 11.66
C LEU A 36 -1.80 -6.39 11.00
N VAL A 37 -0.81 -5.54 10.77
CA VAL A 37 -0.96 -4.23 10.14
C VAL A 37 -0.22 -4.25 8.81
N LEU A 38 -0.92 -3.92 7.72
CA LEU A 38 -0.34 -3.73 6.40
C LEU A 38 -0.33 -2.23 6.07
N ASN A 39 0.87 -1.68 5.99
CA ASN A 39 1.13 -0.33 5.51
C ASN A 39 1.41 -0.38 4.01
N THR A 40 0.66 0.40 3.25
CA THR A 40 0.81 0.52 1.80
C THR A 40 1.24 1.93 1.47
N ARG A 41 2.28 2.07 0.66
CA ARG A 41 2.69 3.33 0.05
C ARG A 41 2.31 3.30 -1.41
N ALA A 42 1.68 4.34 -1.93
CA ALA A 42 1.33 4.42 -3.34
C ALA A 42 1.83 5.73 -3.96
N ILE A 43 2.45 5.66 -5.14
CA ILE A 43 2.88 6.82 -5.91
C ILE A 43 2.42 6.71 -7.36
N LYS A 44 2.28 7.86 -8.01
CA LYS A 44 2.21 7.96 -9.46
C LYS A 44 3.57 8.41 -9.98
N ASP A 45 4.14 7.66 -10.92
CA ASP A 45 5.38 8.01 -11.62
C ASP A 45 5.13 7.99 -13.14
N GLY A 46 5.17 9.16 -13.76
CA GLY A 46 4.72 9.37 -15.13
C GLY A 46 3.26 8.95 -15.33
N LYS A 47 3.02 7.93 -16.17
CA LYS A 47 1.69 7.35 -16.46
C LYS A 47 1.39 6.08 -15.65
N LYS A 48 2.35 5.61 -14.83
CA LYS A 48 2.25 4.36 -14.09
C LYS A 48 1.97 4.62 -12.62
N TYR A 49 1.38 3.61 -11.97
CA TYR A 49 1.07 3.63 -10.56
C TYR A 49 1.82 2.51 -9.89
N TRP A 50 2.42 2.84 -8.75
CA TRP A 50 3.29 1.92 -8.05
C TRP A 50 2.91 1.85 -6.59
N ILE A 51 3.00 0.65 -6.04
CA ILE A 51 2.75 0.40 -4.62
C ILE A 51 3.94 -0.27 -3.96
N ASN A 52 4.19 0.07 -2.71
CA ASN A 52 5.12 -0.63 -1.83
C ASN A 52 4.35 -1.06 -0.57
N LEU A 53 4.63 -2.28 -0.11
CA LEU A 53 3.91 -2.90 0.99
C LEU A 53 4.90 -3.22 2.11
N ARG A 54 4.51 -2.87 3.33
CA ARG A 54 5.23 -3.22 4.55
C ARG A 54 4.25 -3.73 5.58
N ALA A 55 4.58 -4.85 6.20
CA ALA A 55 3.80 -5.36 7.32
C ALA A 55 4.47 -4.99 8.65
N GLU A 56 3.66 -4.81 9.68
CA GLU A 56 4.06 -4.68 11.07
C GLU A 56 3.01 -5.35 11.96
N ALA A 57 3.35 -5.65 13.20
CA ALA A 57 2.40 -6.12 14.19
C ALA A 57 1.98 -4.95 15.09
N PHE A 58 0.70 -4.90 15.44
CA PHE A 58 0.19 -3.94 16.40
C PHE A 58 0.80 -4.22 17.78
N PRO A 59 1.14 -3.20 18.58
CA PRO A 59 1.71 -3.41 19.91
C PRO A 59 0.84 -4.34 20.78
N GLY A 60 1.45 -5.36 21.38
CA GLY A 60 0.74 -6.36 22.20
C GLY A 60 0.12 -7.51 21.41
N SER A 61 0.36 -7.62 20.10
CA SER A 61 -0.02 -8.79 19.31
C SER A 61 0.79 -10.03 19.70
N ASP A 62 0.23 -11.21 19.46
CA ASP A 62 0.94 -12.47 19.72
C ASP A 62 2.18 -12.65 18.84
N LYS A 63 3.17 -13.39 19.35
CA LYS A 63 4.44 -13.69 18.66
C LYS A 63 4.27 -14.27 17.25
N LYS A 64 3.17 -15.01 17.00
CA LYS A 64 2.84 -15.53 15.67
C LYS A 64 2.58 -14.40 14.67
N VAL A 65 1.87 -13.35 15.10
CA VAL A 65 1.53 -12.20 14.27
C VAL A 65 2.77 -11.36 14.01
N GLU A 66 3.63 -11.17 15.03
CA GLU A 66 4.93 -10.51 14.87
C GLU A 66 5.83 -11.23 13.84
N THR A 67 5.93 -12.55 13.95
CA THR A 67 6.72 -13.37 13.01
C THR A 67 6.18 -13.23 11.60
N ARG A 68 4.85 -13.38 11.44
CA ARG A 68 4.20 -13.25 10.14
C ARG A 68 4.37 -11.86 9.54
N ALA A 69 4.24 -10.81 10.34
CA ALA A 69 4.47 -9.44 9.89
C ALA A 69 5.90 -9.25 9.41
N LYS A 70 6.88 -9.80 10.14
CA LYS A 70 8.28 -9.77 9.73
C LYS A 70 8.49 -10.51 8.40
N ASP A 71 7.98 -11.73 8.26
CA ASP A 71 8.14 -12.52 7.04
C ASP A 71 7.57 -11.78 5.81
N ILE A 72 6.38 -11.19 5.96
CA ILE A 72 5.75 -10.40 4.90
C ILE A 72 6.59 -9.15 4.58
N SER A 73 7.06 -8.43 5.60
CA SER A 73 7.88 -7.23 5.42
C SER A 73 9.21 -7.55 4.75
N ASP A 74 9.91 -8.60 5.20
CA ASP A 74 11.21 -9.00 4.64
C ASP A 74 11.07 -9.42 3.17
N ALA A 75 9.96 -10.05 2.81
CA ALA A 75 9.66 -10.45 1.44
C ALA A 75 9.27 -9.28 0.53
N LEU A 76 8.47 -8.31 1.02
CA LEU A 76 7.80 -7.34 0.13
C LEU A 76 8.33 -5.90 0.23
N SER A 77 8.87 -5.48 1.38
CA SER A 77 9.18 -4.07 1.65
C SER A 77 10.28 -3.50 0.74
N LYS A 78 11.14 -4.36 0.18
CA LYS A 78 12.21 -3.99 -0.74
C LYS A 78 11.71 -3.74 -2.17
N TYR A 79 10.48 -4.12 -2.46
CA TYR A 79 9.94 -4.08 -3.82
C TYR A 79 8.82 -3.07 -3.96
N ALA A 80 8.73 -2.53 -5.16
CA ALA A 80 7.63 -1.72 -5.61
C ALA A 80 6.98 -2.43 -6.79
N PHE A 81 5.65 -2.46 -6.78
CA PHE A 81 4.87 -3.20 -7.74
C PHE A 81 4.06 -2.23 -8.59
N GLU A 82 4.16 -2.37 -9.91
CA GLU A 82 3.27 -1.66 -10.81
C GLU A 82 1.87 -2.27 -10.70
N VAL A 83 0.88 -1.40 -10.50
CA VAL A 83 -0.53 -1.76 -10.49
C VAL A 83 -1.26 -1.07 -11.62
N ASP A 84 -2.36 -1.67 -12.03
CA ASP A 84 -3.25 -1.06 -13.01
C ASP A 84 -3.70 0.34 -12.61
N GLU A 85 -4.01 1.17 -13.61
CA GLU A 85 -4.41 2.55 -13.43
C GLU A 85 -5.62 2.69 -12.51
N LYS A 86 -6.62 1.80 -12.61
CA LYS A 86 -7.83 1.85 -11.79
C LYS A 86 -7.54 1.64 -10.29
N PRO A 87 -6.92 0.53 -9.85
CA PRO A 87 -6.53 0.37 -8.45
C PRO A 87 -5.45 1.37 -8.03
N GLY A 88 -4.52 1.73 -8.92
CA GLY A 88 -3.49 2.73 -8.69
C GLY A 88 -4.06 4.10 -8.35
N LYS A 89 -4.97 4.63 -9.18
CA LYS A 89 -5.71 5.87 -8.91
C LYS A 89 -6.47 5.80 -7.60
N LYS A 90 -7.17 4.70 -7.34
CA LYS A 90 -7.90 4.53 -6.07
C LYS A 90 -6.96 4.65 -4.86
N LEU A 91 -5.81 3.99 -4.92
CA LEU A 91 -4.83 4.01 -3.84
C LEU A 91 -4.12 5.36 -3.73
N THR A 92 -3.87 6.09 -4.81
CA THR A 92 -3.19 7.40 -4.74
C THR A 92 -4.14 8.59 -4.53
N CYS A 93 -5.42 8.46 -4.90
CA CYS A 93 -6.35 9.59 -5.06
C CYS A 93 -7.64 9.50 -4.23
N GLU A 94 -8.27 8.33 -4.12
CA GLU A 94 -9.59 8.24 -3.47
C GLU A 94 -9.50 8.46 -1.95
N HIS A 95 -8.37 8.15 -1.31
CA HIS A 95 -8.22 8.41 0.12
C HIS A 95 -7.84 9.85 0.48
N ILE A 96 -7.22 10.61 -0.44
CA ILE A 96 -7.03 12.06 -0.25
C ILE A 96 -8.40 12.74 -0.18
N ASN A 97 -9.32 12.38 -1.09
CA ASN A 97 -10.71 12.84 -1.06
C ASN A 97 -11.45 12.44 0.23
N LEU A 98 -11.13 11.28 0.81
CA LEU A 98 -11.76 10.75 2.03
C LEU A 98 -11.23 11.43 3.31
N LEU A 99 -9.96 11.86 3.32
CA LEU A 99 -9.34 12.54 4.45
C LEU A 99 -9.52 14.07 4.43
N GLU A 100 -9.61 14.69 3.24
CA GLU A 100 -9.73 16.15 3.11
C GLU A 100 -11.18 16.66 3.01
N GLY A 101 -12.18 15.77 3.03
CA GLY A 101 -13.59 16.18 2.86
C GLY A 101 -13.88 16.83 1.50
N ALA A 102 -12.94 16.74 0.56
CA ALA A 102 -13.08 17.24 -0.78
C ALA A 102 -13.95 16.26 -1.57
N GLY A 103 -15.25 16.56 -1.63
CA GLY A 103 -16.16 15.91 -2.55
C GLY A 103 -15.55 15.87 -3.95
N ILE A 104 -15.32 14.65 -4.44
CA ILE A 104 -15.22 14.28 -5.85
C ILE A 104 -14.40 15.31 -6.65
N ASN A 105 -13.06 15.42 -6.53
CA ASN A 105 -12.19 15.97 -7.61
C ASN A 105 -10.66 16.05 -7.36
N ALA A 106 -10.05 15.42 -6.34
CA ALA A 106 -8.58 15.56 -6.17
C ALA A 106 -7.72 14.96 -7.31
N CYS A 107 -8.30 14.13 -8.20
CA CYS A 107 -7.60 13.51 -9.33
C CYS A 107 -8.40 13.52 -10.64
N ALA A 108 -9.16 14.59 -10.87
CA ALA A 108 -9.74 14.87 -12.20
C ALA A 108 -8.63 15.18 -13.22
#